data_AF-A0A165F771-F1
#
_entry.id   AF-A0A165F771-F1
#
_cell.length_a   1.000
_cell.length_b   1.000
_cell.length_c   1.000
_cell.angle_alpha   90.00
_cell.angle_beta   90.00
_cell.angle_gamma   90.00
#
_symmetry.space_group_name_H-M   'P 1'
#
loop_
_entity.id
_entity.type
_entity.pdbx_description
1 polymer ?
#
loop_
_entity_poly.entity_id
_entity_poly.type
_entity_poly.pdbx_seq_one_letter_code
_entity_poly.pdbx_strand_id
1 'polypeptide(L)'
;MATNTVITTNEHELSIIALTQHQLGHAWAWLRSAHTLYEKTHPDMLPGPSGMLNLTHIMYKQLTLHIMHVRGIMFESRPYRIKLKGVKKTGFRLVFIGGIRDVGLIAQINHVLSIVENDAQMMDLKFTGDNCCIAFDVYGKNRVMGLLEAVKQHTHELCVLCEVLTPTQGLVHSVFNALYIVLLHTPYAYQVHPSPSPVLPHSHAISWVAMGENLVSPFTSMETGLGEASEFCVYHLIDVDDPLAPFPITYQTMSSAAHALEQMKKEMEGKKVDLVTQWQWAIKCGEKVIELQDVVMVLRSKNSGPYKLMFDVIFLNEENFQEVKNSGVPKKDILVKVYGVKPEMMLTCLFFPQVHAFKFTISRMQPNGSFGETDMHGLICNIDLKRSD
;
A
#
# COMPACT_ATOMS: atom_id res chain seq x y z
N MET A 1 12.62 4.92 -25.89
CA MET A 1 11.96 5.38 -27.13
C MET A 1 10.98 6.48 -26.76
N ALA A 2 11.12 7.66 -27.38
CA ALA A 2 10.46 8.90 -26.93
C ALA A 2 8.95 8.88 -27.19
N THR A 3 8.16 9.12 -26.14
CA THR A 3 6.73 9.42 -26.19
C THR A 3 6.54 10.82 -26.77
N ASN A 4 6.25 10.91 -28.06
CA ASN A 4 5.92 12.20 -28.68
C ASN A 4 4.54 12.67 -28.17
N THR A 5 4.57 13.57 -27.20
CA THR A 5 3.39 14.24 -26.65
C THR A 5 3.37 15.66 -27.21
N VAL A 6 2.35 15.99 -28.00
CA VAL A 6 2.15 17.36 -28.48
C VAL A 6 1.23 18.06 -27.49
N ILE A 7 1.76 19.07 -26.80
CA ILE A 7 1.02 19.90 -25.86
C ILE A 7 0.72 21.22 -26.57
N THR A 8 -0.56 21.58 -26.65
CA THR A 8 -1.00 22.89 -27.13
C THR A 8 -1.71 23.61 -25.99
N THR A 9 -1.37 24.87 -25.75
CA THR A 9 -1.95 25.68 -24.67
C THR A 9 -2.63 26.91 -25.27
N ASN A 10 -3.86 27.18 -24.87
CA ASN A 10 -4.44 28.54 -24.95
C ASN A 10 -4.35 29.19 -23.55
N GLU A 11 -4.63 30.49 -23.42
CA GLU A 11 -4.38 31.28 -22.19
C GLU A 11 -4.99 30.67 -20.90
N HIS A 12 -5.96 29.76 -20.99
CA HIS A 12 -6.62 29.13 -19.83
C HIS A 12 -6.83 27.60 -19.91
N GLU A 13 -6.52 26.96 -21.05
CA GLU A 13 -6.79 25.54 -21.30
C GLU A 13 -5.58 24.84 -21.91
N LEU A 14 -5.22 23.70 -21.33
CA LEU A 14 -4.15 22.83 -21.80
C LEU A 14 -4.75 21.65 -22.57
N SER A 15 -4.39 21.51 -23.85
CA SER A 15 -4.79 20.39 -24.70
C SER A 15 -3.59 19.51 -25.03
N ILE A 16 -3.76 18.19 -24.85
CA ILE A 16 -2.68 17.22 -25.04
C ILE A 16 -3.09 16.21 -26.12
N ILE A 17 -2.22 15.99 -27.09
CA ILE A 17 -2.31 14.90 -28.05
C ILE A 17 -1.14 13.95 -27.75
N ALA A 18 -1.45 12.77 -27.22
CA ALA A 18 -0.45 11.80 -26.78
C ALA A 18 -0.41 10.58 -27.73
N LEU A 19 0.76 10.30 -28.31
CA LEU A 19 1.01 9.11 -29.14
C LEU A 19 1.58 7.94 -28.31
N THR A 20 1.15 6.71 -28.61
CA THR A 20 1.75 5.47 -28.05
C THR A 20 2.24 4.52 -29.12
N GLN A 21 3.36 3.85 -28.86
CA GLN A 21 3.99 2.88 -29.77
C GLN A 21 3.66 1.40 -29.47
N HIS A 22 2.76 1.09 -28.52
CA HIS A 22 2.48 -0.31 -28.12
C HIS A 22 1.15 -0.85 -28.69
N GLN A 23 1.19 -2.10 -29.16
CA GLN A 23 0.22 -2.76 -30.05
C GLN A 23 -1.11 -3.23 -29.40
N LEU A 24 -1.48 -2.77 -28.21
CA LEU A 24 -2.73 -3.19 -27.55
C LEU A 24 -3.77 -2.06 -27.68
N GLY A 25 -4.92 -2.37 -28.28
CA GLY A 25 -5.95 -1.40 -28.72
C GLY A 25 -6.78 -0.72 -27.61
N HIS A 26 -7.99 -0.29 -27.99
CA HIS A 26 -8.98 0.60 -27.34
C HIS A 26 -9.06 0.77 -25.79
N ALA A 27 -8.52 -0.15 -24.99
CA ALA A 27 -8.45 -0.06 -23.52
C ALA A 27 -7.37 0.93 -23.00
N TRP A 28 -6.40 1.35 -23.83
CA TRP A 28 -5.28 2.19 -23.38
C TRP A 28 -5.59 3.68 -23.19
N ALA A 29 -6.64 4.20 -23.84
CA ALA A 29 -7.10 5.57 -23.57
C ALA A 29 -7.43 5.72 -22.07
N TRP A 30 -8.17 4.73 -21.57
CA TRP A 30 -8.63 4.58 -20.19
C TRP A 30 -7.50 4.22 -19.23
N LEU A 31 -6.56 3.36 -19.65
CA LEU A 31 -5.39 3.01 -18.84
C LEU A 31 -4.38 4.18 -18.73
N ARG A 32 -4.30 5.06 -19.74
CA ARG A 32 -3.49 6.28 -19.68
C ARG A 32 -4.16 7.38 -18.88
N SER A 33 -5.47 7.57 -19.01
CA SER A 33 -6.21 8.48 -18.14
C SER A 33 -6.15 8.03 -16.67
N ALA A 34 -6.02 6.73 -16.40
CA ALA A 34 -5.74 6.20 -15.07
C ALA A 34 -4.38 6.62 -14.46
N HIS A 35 -3.46 7.21 -15.22
CA HIS A 35 -2.25 7.83 -14.63
C HIS A 35 -2.58 9.09 -13.83
N THR A 36 -3.70 9.78 -14.11
CA THR A 36 -4.14 10.88 -13.24
C THR A 36 -4.59 10.37 -11.87
N LEU A 37 -4.99 9.09 -11.78
CA LEU A 37 -5.34 8.41 -10.54
C LEU A 37 -4.12 7.93 -9.75
N TYR A 38 -3.03 7.58 -10.45
CA TYR A 38 -1.87 6.87 -9.89
C TYR A 38 -1.14 7.68 -8.81
N GLU A 39 -1.02 7.11 -7.62
CA GLU A 39 -0.36 7.70 -6.43
C GLU A 39 -0.92 9.08 -6.00
N LYS A 40 -2.10 9.47 -6.49
CA LYS A 40 -2.76 10.73 -6.15
C LYS A 40 -3.87 10.54 -5.12
N THR A 41 -3.95 11.49 -4.18
CA THR A 41 -5.01 11.52 -3.15
C THR A 41 -6.38 11.84 -3.73
N HIS A 42 -6.41 12.66 -4.77
CA HIS A 42 -7.63 13.12 -5.41
C HIS A 42 -7.47 13.02 -6.93
N PRO A 43 -8.49 12.57 -7.68
CA PRO A 43 -8.34 12.26 -9.10
C PRO A 43 -8.42 13.49 -10.02
N ASP A 44 -9.07 14.57 -9.59
CA ASP A 44 -9.29 15.77 -10.41
C ASP A 44 -8.48 17.01 -10.00
N MET A 45 -8.05 17.12 -8.74
CA MET A 45 -7.30 18.27 -8.22
C MET A 45 -5.86 17.87 -7.92
N LEU A 46 -4.95 18.26 -8.80
CA LEU A 46 -3.54 17.90 -8.73
C LEU A 46 -2.68 19.10 -8.30
N PRO A 47 -2.25 19.17 -7.02
CA PRO A 47 -1.47 20.30 -6.54
C PRO A 47 -0.05 20.27 -7.12
N GLY A 48 0.39 21.42 -7.63
CA GLY A 48 1.76 21.71 -8.03
C GLY A 48 2.35 22.87 -7.22
N PRO A 49 3.64 23.19 -7.42
CA PRO A 49 4.33 24.23 -6.65
C PRO A 49 3.71 25.63 -6.80
N SER A 50 3.18 25.98 -7.98
CA SER A 50 2.68 27.32 -8.31
C SER A 50 1.16 27.36 -8.59
N GLY A 51 0.43 26.30 -8.24
CA GLY A 51 -0.97 26.20 -8.61
C GLY A 51 -1.57 24.83 -8.44
N MET A 52 -2.82 24.71 -8.87
CA MET A 52 -3.58 23.47 -8.89
C MET A 52 -3.97 23.17 -10.32
N LEU A 53 -3.67 21.96 -10.78
CA LEU A 53 -4.14 21.49 -12.07
C LEU A 53 -5.51 20.83 -11.85
N ASN A 54 -6.55 21.50 -12.34
CA ASN A 54 -7.95 21.12 -12.21
C ASN A 54 -8.38 20.32 -13.46
N LEU A 55 -8.80 19.08 -13.22
CA LEU A 55 -9.24 18.11 -14.23
C LEU A 55 -10.75 17.83 -14.14
N THR A 56 -11.53 18.60 -13.39
CA THR A 56 -12.97 18.33 -13.18
C THR A 56 -13.75 18.30 -14.50
N HIS A 57 -13.31 19.10 -15.48
CA HIS A 57 -13.89 19.17 -16.82
C HIS A 57 -13.07 18.46 -17.90
N ILE A 58 -12.15 17.57 -17.51
CA ILE A 58 -11.32 16.86 -18.48
C ILE A 58 -12.18 15.97 -19.38
N MET A 59 -11.90 16.05 -20.69
CA MET A 59 -12.52 15.21 -21.70
C MET A 59 -11.45 14.41 -22.44
N TYR A 60 -11.68 13.11 -22.54
CA TYR A 60 -10.85 12.18 -23.30
C TYR A 60 -11.60 11.81 -24.59
N LYS A 61 -11.02 12.15 -25.74
CA LYS A 61 -11.54 11.75 -27.05
C LYS A 61 -10.51 10.90 -27.77
N GLN A 62 -10.81 9.62 -27.93
CA GLN A 62 -9.98 8.74 -28.75
C GLN A 62 -10.11 9.13 -30.22
N LEU A 63 -9.00 9.48 -30.88
CA LEU A 63 -8.99 9.84 -32.30
C LEU A 63 -8.60 8.65 -33.19
N THR A 64 -7.67 7.81 -32.73
CA THR A 64 -7.27 6.56 -33.39
C THR A 64 -6.93 5.51 -32.34
N LEU A 65 -6.53 4.29 -32.70
CA LEU A 65 -6.08 3.28 -31.72
C LEU A 65 -4.96 3.77 -30.78
N HIS A 66 -4.11 4.69 -31.23
CA HIS A 66 -2.92 5.12 -30.50
C HIS A 66 -2.90 6.62 -30.15
N ILE A 67 -3.87 7.39 -30.67
CA ILE A 67 -3.95 8.84 -30.49
C ILE A 67 -5.19 9.16 -29.68
N MET A 68 -4.95 9.82 -28.56
CA MET A 68 -5.99 10.39 -27.72
C MET A 68 -5.83 11.90 -27.67
N HIS A 69 -6.97 12.57 -27.74
CA HIS A 69 -7.07 14.00 -27.55
C HIS A 69 -7.65 14.29 -26.17
N VAL A 70 -6.91 15.06 -25.39
CA VAL A 70 -7.29 15.49 -24.05
C VAL A 70 -7.55 17.00 -24.06
N ARG A 71 -8.66 17.43 -23.48
CA ARG A 71 -9.08 18.84 -23.35
C ARG A 71 -9.75 19.09 -22.00
N GLY A 72 -9.96 20.36 -21.64
CA GLY A 72 -10.63 20.75 -20.41
C GLY A 72 -9.75 20.72 -19.14
N ILE A 73 -8.41 20.65 -19.30
CA ILE A 73 -7.48 20.82 -18.19
C ILE A 73 -7.31 22.32 -17.93
N MET A 74 -7.61 22.76 -16.71
CA MET A 74 -7.44 24.15 -16.29
C MET A 74 -6.33 24.25 -15.25
N PHE A 75 -5.49 25.27 -15.37
CA PHE A 75 -4.49 25.57 -14.37
C PHE A 75 -4.94 26.74 -13.51
N GLU A 76 -5.20 26.48 -12.23
CA GLU A 76 -5.51 27.50 -11.24
C GLU A 76 -4.20 27.98 -10.61
N SER A 77 -3.77 29.20 -10.92
CA SER A 77 -2.61 29.80 -10.28
C SER A 77 -2.86 29.96 -8.77
N ARG A 78 -1.85 29.61 -7.96
CA ARG A 78 -1.83 29.81 -6.51
C ARG A 78 -0.44 30.31 -6.10
N PRO A 79 -0.29 30.95 -4.93
CA PRO A 79 1.03 31.35 -4.43
C PRO A 79 2.01 30.18 -4.43
N TYR A 80 3.26 30.47 -4.82
CA TYR A 80 4.27 29.43 -4.92
C TYR A 80 4.61 28.88 -3.53
N ARG A 81 4.60 27.55 -3.41
CA ARG A 81 4.92 26.85 -2.17
C ARG A 81 5.97 25.79 -2.39
N ILE A 82 6.94 25.76 -1.48
CA ILE A 82 7.93 24.69 -1.42
C ILE A 82 7.46 23.64 -0.41
N LYS A 83 7.55 22.37 -0.79
CA LYS A 83 7.27 21.26 0.12
C LYS A 83 8.52 20.92 0.91
N LEU A 84 8.48 21.16 2.22
CA LEU A 84 9.52 20.74 3.14
C LEU A 84 9.21 19.35 3.67
N LYS A 85 10.15 18.43 3.46
CA LYS A 85 10.16 17.09 4.06
C LYS A 85 11.44 16.94 4.88
N GLY A 86 11.31 16.54 6.13
CA GLY A 86 12.44 16.31 7.03
C GLY A 86 12.29 14.98 7.73
N VAL A 87 13.44 14.37 8.02
CA VAL A 87 13.54 13.13 8.79
C VAL A 87 14.40 13.37 10.03
N LYS A 88 14.08 12.69 11.12
CA LYS A 88 14.84 12.70 12.37
C LYS A 88 15.34 11.29 12.64
N LYS A 89 16.61 11.16 13.07
CA LYS A 89 17.14 9.90 13.58
C LYS A 89 16.39 9.51 14.86
N THR A 90 15.85 8.29 14.89
CA THR A 90 15.08 7.76 16.03
C THR A 90 15.88 6.76 16.85
N GLY A 91 16.86 6.07 16.25
CA GLY A 91 17.68 5.10 16.97
C GLY A 91 18.34 4.09 16.05
N PHE A 92 18.53 2.87 16.55
CA PHE A 92 19.09 1.72 15.86
C PHE A 92 18.08 0.58 15.85
N ARG A 93 17.91 -0.06 14.69
CA ARG A 93 16.99 -1.16 14.47
C ARG A 93 17.69 -2.49 14.30
N LEU A 94 17.06 -3.52 14.84
CA LEU A 94 17.46 -4.91 14.68
C LEU A 94 16.21 -5.76 14.52
N VAL A 95 16.28 -6.75 13.64
CA VAL A 95 15.17 -7.68 13.40
C VAL A 95 15.61 -9.14 13.56
N PHE A 96 14.69 -9.99 14.04
CA PHE A 96 14.75 -11.44 13.79
C PHE A 96 13.52 -11.93 13.07
N ILE A 97 13.68 -13.05 12.38
CA ILE A 97 12.59 -13.78 11.74
C ILE A 97 12.60 -15.24 12.22
N GLY A 98 11.43 -15.80 12.52
CA GLY A 98 11.31 -17.21 12.83
C GLY A 98 9.92 -17.78 12.59
N GLY A 99 9.87 -19.07 12.28
CA GLY A 99 8.65 -19.82 12.01
C GLY A 99 8.10 -20.52 13.26
N ILE A 100 6.77 -20.62 13.34
CA ILE A 100 6.05 -21.38 14.36
C ILE A 100 5.07 -22.31 13.65
N ARG A 101 5.11 -23.60 14.01
CA ARG A 101 4.21 -24.64 13.49
C ARG A 101 3.40 -25.35 14.57
N ASP A 102 3.76 -25.17 15.85
CA ASP A 102 3.02 -25.79 16.95
C ASP A 102 1.61 -25.21 17.06
N VAL A 103 0.60 -26.08 16.98
CA VAL A 103 -0.82 -25.67 16.97
C VAL A 103 -1.24 -25.04 18.29
N GLY A 104 -0.70 -25.53 19.42
CA GLY A 104 -0.98 -25.00 20.74
C GLY A 104 -0.43 -23.58 20.90
N LEU A 105 0.79 -23.35 20.44
CA LEU A 105 1.43 -22.02 20.46
C LEU A 105 0.74 -21.05 19.50
N ILE A 106 0.41 -21.47 18.27
CA ILE A 106 -0.31 -20.66 17.28
C ILE A 106 -1.62 -20.13 17.87
N ALA A 107 -2.39 -20.98 18.57
CA ALA A 107 -3.68 -20.61 19.15
C ALA A 107 -3.59 -19.50 20.21
N GLN A 108 -2.45 -19.37 20.89
CA GLN A 108 -2.25 -18.44 22.00
C GLN A 108 -1.10 -17.45 21.79
N ILE A 109 -0.63 -17.30 20.55
CA ILE A 109 0.58 -16.55 20.22
C ILE A 109 0.58 -15.12 20.77
N ASN A 110 -0.56 -14.41 20.75
CA ASN A 110 -0.63 -13.04 21.29
C ASN A 110 -0.38 -13.00 22.81
N HIS A 111 -0.92 -13.98 23.54
CA HIS A 111 -0.73 -14.07 24.99
C HIS A 111 0.74 -14.40 25.30
N VAL A 112 1.32 -15.36 24.58
CA VAL A 112 2.75 -15.72 24.75
C VAL A 112 3.65 -14.54 24.42
N LEU A 113 3.43 -13.82 23.32
CA LEU A 113 4.23 -12.65 22.97
C LEU A 113 4.14 -11.53 24.02
N SER A 114 2.98 -11.36 24.66
CA SER A 114 2.83 -10.40 25.76
C SER A 114 3.61 -10.82 27.02
N ILE A 115 3.70 -12.12 27.31
CA ILE A 115 4.55 -12.65 28.39
C ILE A 115 6.01 -12.45 28.03
N VAL A 116 6.39 -12.78 26.78
CA VAL A 116 7.77 -12.62 26.28
C VAL A 116 8.24 -11.19 26.43
N GLU A 117 7.41 -10.23 26.06
CA GLU A 117 7.70 -8.82 26.26
C GLU A 117 7.92 -8.54 27.74
N ASN A 118 6.95 -8.81 28.61
CA ASN A 118 7.05 -8.52 30.05
C ASN A 118 8.27 -9.19 30.73
N ASP A 119 8.54 -10.45 30.42
CA ASP A 119 9.65 -11.21 31.01
C ASP A 119 11.01 -10.72 30.50
N ALA A 120 11.12 -10.32 29.23
CA ALA A 120 12.33 -9.70 28.70
C ALA A 120 12.61 -8.34 29.35
N GLN A 121 11.58 -7.54 29.63
CA GLN A 121 11.72 -6.28 30.38
C GLN A 121 12.22 -6.53 31.81
N MET A 122 11.78 -7.61 32.45
CA MET A 122 12.25 -8.01 33.79
C MET A 122 13.70 -8.53 33.77
N MET A 123 14.11 -9.19 32.69
CA MET A 123 15.47 -9.74 32.52
C MET A 123 16.53 -8.67 32.25
N ASP A 124 16.18 -7.61 31.51
CA ASP A 124 17.08 -6.48 31.24
C ASP A 124 16.47 -5.16 31.72
N LEU A 125 16.85 -4.73 32.93
CA LEU A 125 16.43 -3.46 33.53
C LEU A 125 16.85 -2.23 32.72
N LYS A 126 17.70 -2.37 31.69
CA LYS A 126 17.99 -1.27 30.74
C LYS A 126 16.82 -1.03 29.78
N PHE A 127 15.84 -1.95 29.75
CA PHE A 127 14.55 -1.75 29.13
C PHE A 127 13.74 -0.73 29.94
N THR A 128 14.07 0.55 29.83
CA THR A 128 13.40 1.63 30.56
C THR A 128 12.94 2.75 29.64
N GLY A 129 11.68 3.13 29.80
CA GLY A 129 11.05 4.31 29.21
C GLY A 129 10.64 4.18 27.74
N ASP A 130 10.03 5.24 27.23
CA ASP A 130 9.46 5.37 25.87
C ASP A 130 10.48 5.25 24.72
N ASN A 131 11.75 4.97 25.03
CA ASN A 131 12.86 4.97 24.09
C ASN A 131 13.20 3.58 23.54
N CYS A 132 12.66 2.51 24.13
CA CYS A 132 12.80 1.14 23.66
C CYS A 132 11.47 0.66 23.10
N CYS A 133 11.41 0.42 21.79
CA CYS A 133 10.20 -0.07 21.14
C CYS A 133 10.42 -1.49 20.65
N ILE A 134 9.43 -2.36 20.88
CA ILE A 134 9.37 -3.72 20.36
C ILE A 134 8.11 -3.86 19.51
N ALA A 135 8.22 -4.51 18.36
CA ALA A 135 7.07 -4.88 17.56
C ALA A 135 7.19 -6.34 17.15
N PHE A 136 6.15 -7.13 17.46
CA PHE A 136 6.01 -8.48 16.97
C PHE A 136 5.04 -8.53 15.79
N ASP A 137 5.57 -8.89 14.65
CA ASP A 137 4.91 -8.88 13.37
C ASP A 137 4.63 -10.32 12.93
N VAL A 138 3.38 -10.76 13.13
CA VAL A 138 2.98 -12.16 12.96
C VAL A 138 2.32 -12.38 11.59
N TYR A 139 3.13 -12.74 10.59
CA TYR A 139 2.66 -13.19 9.27
C TYR A 139 1.98 -14.55 9.35
N GLY A 140 1.00 -14.76 8.48
CA GLY A 140 0.06 -15.89 8.58
C GLY A 140 -1.13 -15.61 9.50
N LYS A 141 -1.07 -14.58 10.36
CA LYS A 141 -2.21 -14.19 11.20
C LYS A 141 -3.02 -13.06 10.59
N ASN A 142 -2.47 -11.85 10.62
CA ASN A 142 -3.12 -10.65 10.10
C ASN A 142 -2.11 -9.51 9.87
N ARG A 143 -0.80 -9.79 9.74
CA ARG A 143 0.19 -8.72 9.78
C ARG A 143 0.07 -7.69 8.65
N VAL A 144 -0.24 -8.12 7.42
CA VAL A 144 -0.34 -7.21 6.26
C VAL A 144 -1.44 -6.17 6.47
N MET A 145 -2.63 -6.63 6.88
CA MET A 145 -3.82 -5.81 7.05
C MET A 145 -4.04 -5.27 8.47
N GLY A 146 -3.34 -5.83 9.45
CA GLY A 146 -3.47 -5.50 10.86
C GLY A 146 -4.93 -5.60 11.34
N LEU A 147 -5.45 -4.49 11.84
CA LEU A 147 -6.84 -4.35 12.30
C LEU A 147 -7.86 -4.35 11.15
N LEU A 148 -7.41 -4.10 9.92
CA LEU A 148 -8.25 -4.07 8.73
C LEU A 148 -8.54 -5.49 8.19
N GLU A 149 -7.93 -6.52 8.77
CA GLU A 149 -8.09 -7.91 8.31
C GLU A 149 -9.50 -8.42 8.61
N ALA A 150 -10.25 -8.71 7.55
CA ALA A 150 -11.59 -9.24 7.64
C ALA A 150 -11.58 -10.75 7.91
N VAL A 151 -10.57 -11.47 7.42
CA VAL A 151 -10.50 -12.93 7.48
C VAL A 151 -9.69 -13.38 8.70
N LYS A 152 -10.37 -14.00 9.67
CA LYS A 152 -9.75 -14.46 10.94
C LYS A 152 -9.49 -15.97 10.98
N GLN A 153 -9.17 -16.58 9.84
CA GLN A 153 -8.96 -18.03 9.75
C GLN A 153 -7.67 -18.45 10.47
N HIS A 154 -7.67 -19.68 10.98
CA HIS A 154 -6.48 -20.27 11.59
C HIS A 154 -5.50 -20.73 10.51
N THR A 155 -4.23 -20.40 10.67
CA THR A 155 -3.15 -20.93 9.82
C THR A 155 -2.41 -22.06 10.51
N HIS A 156 -1.83 -22.94 9.71
CA HIS A 156 -1.00 -24.06 10.16
C HIS A 156 0.45 -23.65 10.42
N GLU A 157 0.82 -22.43 10.02
CA GLU A 157 2.15 -21.88 10.17
C GLU A 157 2.07 -20.37 10.37
N LEU A 158 2.92 -19.84 11.26
CA LEU A 158 3.12 -18.42 11.47
C LEU A 158 4.59 -18.07 11.24
N CYS A 159 4.83 -16.88 10.73
CA CYS A 159 6.16 -16.27 10.71
C CYS A 159 6.14 -15.05 11.63
N VAL A 160 6.97 -15.07 12.67
CA VAL A 160 7.16 -13.98 13.61
C VAL A 160 8.39 -13.20 13.19
N LEU A 161 8.19 -11.96 12.76
CA LEU A 161 9.23 -10.96 12.61
C LEU A 161 9.20 -10.10 13.88
N CYS A 162 10.28 -10.05 14.65
CA CYS A 162 10.39 -9.08 15.73
C CYS A 162 11.29 -7.94 15.31
N GLU A 163 10.85 -6.72 15.53
CA GLU A 163 11.61 -5.51 15.34
C GLU A 163 11.87 -4.86 16.70
N VAL A 164 13.13 -4.51 16.95
CA VAL A 164 13.56 -3.78 18.16
C VAL A 164 14.18 -2.46 17.73
N LEU A 165 13.74 -1.36 18.33
CA LEU A 165 14.28 -0.02 18.15
C LEU A 165 14.73 0.54 19.49
N THR A 166 15.98 0.99 19.57
CA THR A 166 16.52 1.65 20.78
C THR A 166 17.45 2.81 20.42
N PRO A 167 17.81 3.72 21.36
CA PRO A 167 18.62 4.89 21.03
C PRO A 167 20.08 4.59 20.67
N THR A 168 20.60 3.41 21.05
CA THR A 168 22.00 3.05 20.85
C THR A 168 22.16 1.63 20.32
N GLN A 169 23.20 1.40 19.52
CA GLN A 169 23.49 0.08 18.96
C GLN A 169 23.78 -0.97 20.05
N GLY A 170 24.45 -0.60 21.15
CA GLY A 170 24.69 -1.56 22.24
C GLY A 170 23.39 -2.03 22.93
N LEU A 171 22.42 -1.12 23.09
CA LEU A 171 21.16 -1.44 23.75
C LEU A 171 20.25 -2.33 22.88
N VAL A 172 20.24 -2.12 21.56
CA VAL A 172 19.37 -2.92 20.67
C VAL A 172 19.73 -4.42 20.72
N HIS A 173 21.02 -4.76 20.77
CA HIS A 173 21.47 -6.15 20.91
C HIS A 173 21.16 -6.74 22.29
N SER A 174 21.28 -5.95 23.36
CA SER A 174 20.96 -6.39 24.73
C SER A 174 19.49 -6.77 24.85
N VAL A 175 18.60 -5.87 24.43
CA VAL A 175 17.15 -6.06 24.45
C VAL A 175 16.74 -7.23 23.55
N PHE A 176 17.32 -7.31 22.36
CA PHE A 176 17.07 -8.41 21.43
C PHE A 176 17.40 -9.77 22.05
N ASN A 177 18.57 -9.92 22.67
CA ASN A 177 18.99 -11.19 23.26
C ASN A 177 18.06 -11.64 24.39
N ALA A 178 17.60 -10.70 25.22
CA ALA A 178 16.62 -10.99 26.27
C ALA A 178 15.29 -11.49 25.67
N LEU A 179 14.73 -10.76 24.70
CA LEU A 179 13.49 -11.15 24.02
C LEU A 179 13.60 -12.51 23.34
N TYR A 180 14.72 -12.75 22.68
CA TYR A 180 14.96 -13.97 21.94
C TYR A 180 15.03 -15.20 22.86
N ILE A 181 15.82 -15.12 23.94
CA ILE A 181 15.95 -16.21 24.93
C ILE A 181 14.60 -16.52 25.57
N VAL A 182 13.86 -15.47 25.96
CA VAL A 182 12.55 -15.63 26.58
C VAL A 182 11.59 -16.27 25.56
N LEU A 183 11.51 -15.76 24.33
CA LEU A 183 10.63 -16.33 23.30
C LEU A 183 10.85 -17.82 23.06
N LEU A 184 12.10 -18.27 23.02
CA LEU A 184 12.44 -19.68 22.82
C LEU A 184 11.92 -20.60 23.92
N HIS A 185 11.87 -20.10 25.16
CA HIS A 185 11.69 -20.93 26.35
C HIS A 185 10.41 -20.60 27.14
N THR A 186 9.65 -19.57 26.77
CA THR A 186 8.40 -19.22 27.44
C THR A 186 7.45 -20.42 27.41
N PRO A 187 7.04 -20.95 28.58
CA PRO A 187 6.08 -22.03 28.63
C PRO A 187 4.71 -21.53 28.16
N TYR A 188 3.97 -22.39 27.47
CA TYR A 188 2.59 -22.13 27.08
C TYR A 188 1.69 -23.31 27.46
N ALA A 189 0.40 -23.01 27.63
CA ALA A 189 -0.57 -24.01 28.06
C ALA A 189 -0.90 -24.95 26.90
N TYR A 190 -0.69 -26.25 27.06
CA TYR A 190 -1.11 -27.24 26.07
C TYR A 190 -2.30 -28.04 26.59
N GLN A 191 -3.38 -28.12 25.81
CA GLN A 191 -4.45 -29.08 26.08
C GLN A 191 -4.00 -30.45 25.58
N VAL A 192 -3.54 -31.30 26.49
CA VAL A 192 -3.39 -32.72 26.19
C VAL A 192 -4.80 -33.26 25.94
N HIS A 193 -5.06 -33.83 24.76
CA HIS A 193 -6.31 -34.56 24.51
C HIS A 193 -6.54 -35.53 25.68
N PRO A 194 -7.77 -35.64 26.23
CA PRO A 194 -8.05 -36.64 27.24
C PRO A 194 -7.77 -38.01 26.60
N SER A 195 -6.69 -38.64 27.04
CA SER A 195 -6.45 -40.06 26.78
C SER A 195 -7.71 -40.83 27.22
N PRO A 196 -8.18 -41.86 26.50
CA PRO A 196 -9.35 -42.64 26.87
C PRO A 196 -9.11 -43.53 28.12
N SER A 197 -8.18 -43.17 28.99
CA SER A 197 -7.88 -43.90 30.21
C SER A 197 -8.84 -43.50 31.32
N PRO A 198 -9.63 -44.44 31.88
CA PRO A 198 -10.63 -44.14 32.89
C PRO A 198 -9.96 -44.07 34.26
N VAL A 199 -9.21 -42.99 34.53
CA VAL A 199 -8.73 -42.72 35.89
C VAL A 199 -8.96 -41.24 36.24
N LEU A 200 -10.01 -41.07 37.04
CA LEU A 200 -10.39 -39.92 37.88
C LEU A 200 -10.94 -38.66 37.17
N PRO A 201 -12.20 -38.29 37.43
CA PRO A 201 -12.70 -36.96 37.12
C PRO A 201 -12.06 -35.95 38.09
N HIS A 202 -12.02 -34.66 37.72
CA HIS A 202 -11.63 -33.48 38.52
C HIS A 202 -10.22 -32.87 38.35
N SER A 203 -9.54 -33.06 37.21
CA SER A 203 -8.53 -32.06 36.83
C SER A 203 -8.43 -31.92 35.31
N HIS A 204 -8.83 -30.75 34.80
CA HIS A 204 -8.29 -30.26 33.53
C HIS A 204 -6.80 -29.98 33.80
N ALA A 205 -5.95 -30.99 33.69
CA ALA A 205 -4.52 -30.84 33.87
C ALA A 205 -3.96 -30.00 32.71
N ILE A 206 -3.87 -28.69 32.92
CA ILE A 206 -3.06 -27.81 32.06
C ILE A 206 -1.61 -28.25 32.27
N SER A 207 -1.05 -28.93 31.27
CA SER A 207 0.38 -29.22 31.25
C SER A 207 1.09 -28.04 30.58
N TRP A 208 2.05 -27.45 31.28
CA TRP A 208 2.98 -26.51 30.68
C TRP A 208 4.08 -27.32 30.00
N VAL A 209 4.11 -27.29 28.67
CA VAL A 209 5.14 -28.00 27.89
C VAL A 209 6.23 -26.97 27.57
N ALA A 210 7.44 -27.20 28.07
CA ALA A 210 8.62 -26.36 27.83
C ALA A 210 9.88 -27.21 27.63
N MET A 211 9.79 -28.26 26.80
CA MET A 211 10.90 -29.20 26.60
C MET A 211 11.65 -28.98 25.27
N GLY A 212 11.24 -28.00 24.45
CA GLY A 212 11.85 -27.69 23.16
C GLY A 212 11.80 -26.20 22.83
N GLU A 213 12.46 -25.80 21.74
CA GLU A 213 12.50 -24.42 21.26
C GLU A 213 11.16 -24.04 20.58
N ASN A 214 10.59 -22.90 20.97
CA ASN A 214 9.30 -22.41 20.45
C ASN A 214 9.35 -21.89 18.99
N LEU A 215 10.55 -21.72 18.42
CA LEU A 215 10.77 -21.01 17.16
C LEU A 215 11.78 -21.76 16.28
N VAL A 216 11.53 -21.78 14.98
CA VAL A 216 12.49 -22.28 13.98
C VAL A 216 13.10 -21.10 13.23
N SER A 217 14.43 -21.03 13.15
CA SER A 217 15.15 -20.01 12.37
C SER A 217 15.81 -20.61 11.13
N PRO A 218 15.74 -19.94 9.96
CA PRO A 218 16.46 -20.37 8.76
C PRO A 218 17.95 -19.99 8.77
N PHE A 219 18.40 -19.16 9.72
CA PHE A 219 19.77 -18.64 9.78
C PHE A 219 20.43 -18.95 11.13
N THR A 220 21.74 -19.20 11.09
CA THR A 220 22.60 -19.35 12.27
C THR A 220 22.81 -18.03 13.03
N SER A 221 22.91 -16.91 12.31
CA SER A 221 22.78 -15.57 12.91
C SER A 221 21.32 -15.20 12.90
N MET A 222 20.70 -15.17 14.08
CA MET A 222 19.25 -14.98 14.20
C MET A 222 18.87 -13.51 14.27
N GLU A 223 19.82 -12.63 14.53
CA GLU A 223 19.69 -11.18 14.39
C GLU A 223 20.19 -10.68 13.03
N THR A 224 19.47 -9.70 12.48
CA THR A 224 19.91 -8.87 11.37
C THR A 224 19.81 -7.40 11.78
N GLY A 225 20.95 -6.71 11.85
CA GLY A 225 20.98 -5.27 12.10
C GLY A 225 20.52 -4.49 10.88
N LEU A 226 19.53 -3.61 11.05
CA LEU A 226 19.06 -2.68 10.01
C LEU A 226 19.75 -1.31 10.08
N GLY A 227 20.57 -1.09 11.12
CA GLY A 227 21.34 0.13 11.30
C GLY A 227 20.49 1.29 11.82
N GLU A 228 20.83 2.51 11.43
CA GLU A 228 20.15 3.72 11.90
C GLU A 228 18.73 3.83 11.34
N ALA A 229 17.77 4.05 12.25
CA ALA A 229 16.39 4.30 11.92
C ALA A 229 16.10 5.80 11.90
N SER A 230 15.23 6.20 10.97
CA SER A 230 14.74 7.57 10.86
C SER A 230 13.24 7.58 10.65
N GLU A 231 12.58 8.63 11.14
CA GLU A 231 11.15 8.86 10.92
C GLU A 231 10.89 10.24 10.31
N PHE A 232 9.77 10.39 9.61
CA PHE A 232 9.32 11.68 9.14
C PHE A 232 8.95 12.60 10.31
N CYS A 233 9.63 13.73 10.45
CA CYS A 233 9.38 14.73 11.49
C CYS A 233 8.84 16.05 10.94
N VAL A 234 9.05 16.33 9.64
CA VAL A 234 8.56 17.54 8.98
C VAL A 234 7.85 17.16 7.69
N TYR A 235 6.60 17.62 7.55
CA TYR A 235 5.81 17.49 6.35
C TYR A 235 4.94 18.74 6.18
N HIS A 236 5.50 19.80 5.59
CA HIS A 236 4.88 21.12 5.55
C HIS A 236 5.03 21.79 4.18
N LEU A 237 4.17 22.78 3.91
CA LEU A 237 4.28 23.66 2.75
C LEU A 237 4.69 25.05 3.24
N ILE A 238 5.74 25.60 2.67
CA ILE A 238 6.26 26.93 3.01
C ILE A 238 5.95 27.87 1.86
N ASP A 239 5.33 29.01 2.18
CA ASP A 239 5.15 30.11 1.24
C ASP A 239 6.51 30.78 0.99
N VAL A 240 6.84 31.03 -0.28
CA VAL A 240 8.08 31.72 -0.67
C VAL A 240 7.81 32.77 -1.74
N ASP A 241 8.47 33.91 -1.61
CA ASP A 241 8.35 35.02 -2.57
C ASP A 241 9.16 34.74 -3.84
N ASP A 242 10.37 34.17 -3.71
CA ASP A 242 11.22 33.74 -4.81
C ASP A 242 11.50 32.23 -4.70
N PRO A 243 11.03 31.40 -5.65
CA PRO A 243 11.26 29.96 -5.63
C PRO A 243 12.72 29.53 -5.86
N LEU A 244 13.56 30.40 -6.43
CA LEU A 244 14.96 30.10 -6.74
C LEU A 244 15.92 30.53 -5.62
N ALA A 245 15.53 31.48 -4.79
CA ALA A 245 16.38 31.97 -3.69
C ALA A 245 16.85 30.85 -2.73
N PRO A 246 16.02 29.86 -2.33
CA PRO A 246 16.48 28.76 -1.47
C PRO A 246 17.34 27.71 -2.19
N PHE A 247 17.35 27.69 -3.53
CA PHE A 247 17.99 26.64 -4.34
C PHE A 247 18.82 27.25 -5.49
N PRO A 248 20.00 27.81 -5.20
CA PRO A 248 20.84 28.41 -6.23
C PRO A 248 21.29 27.35 -7.25
N ILE A 249 20.94 27.56 -8.52
CA ILE A 249 21.32 26.66 -9.61
C ILE A 249 22.47 27.29 -10.40
N THR A 250 23.51 26.51 -10.69
CA THR A 250 24.59 26.88 -11.63
C THR A 250 24.51 25.96 -12.84
N TYR A 251 24.45 26.53 -14.04
CA TYR A 251 24.39 25.76 -15.29
C TYR A 251 25.73 25.83 -16.02
N GLN A 252 26.13 24.74 -16.67
CA GLN A 252 27.18 24.73 -17.69
C GLN A 252 26.60 24.15 -18.97
N THR A 253 26.69 24.91 -20.06
CA THR A 253 26.17 24.50 -21.37
C THR A 253 27.22 23.67 -22.09
N MET A 254 26.86 22.44 -22.47
CA MET A 254 27.64 21.62 -23.40
C MET A 254 26.87 21.49 -24.72
N SER A 255 27.57 21.70 -25.84
CA SER A 255 26.95 21.73 -27.17
C SER A 255 26.69 20.34 -27.75
N SER A 256 25.47 20.20 -28.29
CA SER A 256 25.01 19.29 -29.37
C SER A 256 24.34 17.97 -28.98
N ALA A 257 23.01 18.02 -28.81
CA ALA A 257 22.10 16.86 -28.86
C ALA A 257 20.89 17.13 -29.78
N ALA A 258 21.10 17.90 -30.86
CA ALA A 258 20.03 18.31 -31.78
C ALA A 258 19.95 17.47 -33.07
N HIS A 259 20.89 16.55 -33.32
CA HIS A 259 20.95 15.80 -34.58
C HIS A 259 20.38 14.38 -34.54
N ALA A 260 20.11 13.82 -33.34
CA ALA A 260 19.65 12.44 -33.17
C ALA A 260 18.13 12.26 -33.36
N LEU A 261 17.34 13.34 -33.35
CA LEU A 261 15.88 13.28 -33.27
C LEU A 261 15.19 13.07 -34.64
N GLU A 262 15.79 13.56 -35.72
CA GLU A 262 15.12 13.61 -37.03
C GLU A 262 15.22 12.29 -37.83
N GLN A 263 16.19 11.44 -37.49
CA GLN A 263 16.46 10.17 -38.20
C GLN A 263 15.44 9.07 -37.87
N MET A 264 14.85 9.08 -36.66
CA MET A 264 13.91 8.04 -36.18
C MET A 264 12.48 8.16 -36.76
N LYS A 265 12.19 9.25 -37.48
CA LYS A 265 10.84 9.62 -37.94
C LYS A 265 10.41 8.89 -39.23
N LYS A 266 11.36 8.31 -39.98
CA LYS A 266 11.15 7.74 -41.33
C LYS A 266 10.95 6.22 -41.38
N GLU A 267 11.08 5.49 -40.27
CA GLU A 267 11.11 4.01 -40.29
C GLU A 267 9.78 3.30 -39.95
N MET A 268 8.67 3.99 -39.66
CA MET A 268 7.47 3.33 -39.14
C MET A 268 6.16 3.71 -39.83
N GLU A 269 5.98 3.25 -41.07
CA GLU A 269 4.66 3.14 -41.70
C GLU A 269 4.42 1.74 -42.27
N GLY A 270 3.46 1.01 -41.69
CA GLY A 270 2.78 -0.10 -42.38
C GLY A 270 2.55 -1.39 -41.57
N LYS A 271 1.34 -1.55 -41.02
CA LYS A 271 0.41 -2.71 -41.22
C LYS A 271 -0.72 -2.71 -40.18
N LYS A 272 -1.97 -2.86 -40.66
CA LYS A 272 -3.21 -3.06 -39.90
C LYS A 272 -3.44 -4.57 -39.67
N VAL A 273 -3.95 -4.95 -38.50
CA VAL A 273 -4.63 -6.24 -38.27
C VAL A 273 -5.80 -6.03 -37.29
N ASP A 274 -6.90 -6.72 -37.57
CA ASP A 274 -8.21 -6.71 -36.91
C ASP A 274 -8.41 -8.01 -36.12
N LEU A 275 -8.88 -7.94 -34.87
CA LEU A 275 -9.11 -9.10 -33.99
C LEU A 275 -10.20 -8.80 -32.93
N VAL A 276 -11.47 -9.01 -33.28
CA VAL A 276 -12.61 -9.05 -32.35
C VAL A 276 -13.25 -10.44 -32.41
N THR A 277 -12.72 -11.42 -31.68
CA THR A 277 -13.37 -12.74 -31.59
C THR A 277 -12.99 -13.57 -30.35
N GLN A 278 -12.83 -12.96 -29.17
CA GLN A 278 -12.54 -13.73 -27.95
C GLN A 278 -13.32 -13.32 -26.69
N TRP A 279 -14.32 -12.45 -26.79
CA TRP A 279 -15.02 -11.91 -25.62
C TRP A 279 -16.44 -12.46 -25.39
N GLN A 280 -17.02 -13.19 -26.36
CA GLN A 280 -18.45 -13.52 -26.32
C GLN A 280 -18.80 -14.84 -25.61
N TRP A 281 -17.85 -15.52 -24.97
CA TRP A 281 -18.10 -16.82 -24.31
C TRP A 281 -18.31 -16.74 -22.79
N ALA A 282 -17.84 -15.68 -22.13
CA ALA A 282 -17.91 -15.54 -20.67
C ALA A 282 -19.29 -15.11 -20.14
N ILE A 283 -20.14 -14.50 -20.97
CA ILE A 283 -21.47 -13.98 -20.57
C ILE A 283 -22.51 -15.11 -20.39
N LYS A 284 -22.24 -16.33 -20.88
CA LYS A 284 -23.25 -17.38 -20.98
C LYS A 284 -23.47 -18.26 -19.73
N CYS A 285 -22.71 -18.06 -18.65
CA CYS A 285 -22.62 -19.07 -17.57
C CYS A 285 -23.33 -18.74 -16.24
N GLY A 286 -24.10 -17.65 -16.13
CA GLY A 286 -25.20 -17.49 -15.18
C GLY A 286 -25.00 -17.98 -13.73
N GLU A 287 -24.07 -17.39 -12.99
CA GLU A 287 -23.97 -17.58 -11.53
C GLU A 287 -24.44 -16.34 -10.75
N LYS A 288 -25.09 -16.59 -9.61
CA LYS A 288 -25.59 -15.57 -8.67
C LYS A 288 -24.47 -15.21 -7.69
N VAL A 289 -24.09 -13.93 -7.71
CA VAL A 289 -22.98 -13.23 -7.01
C VAL A 289 -21.78 -13.04 -7.94
N ILE A 290 -21.51 -11.79 -8.31
CA ILE A 290 -20.37 -11.35 -9.13
C ILE A 290 -19.42 -10.60 -8.19
N GLU A 291 -18.15 -11.01 -8.09
CA GLU A 291 -17.17 -10.31 -7.26
C GLU A 291 -16.68 -9.04 -7.97
N LEU A 292 -16.28 -8.02 -7.21
CA LEU A 292 -15.82 -6.76 -7.80
C LEU A 292 -14.63 -6.98 -8.75
N GLN A 293 -13.76 -7.95 -8.46
CA GLN A 293 -12.62 -8.31 -9.30
C GLN A 293 -13.02 -8.83 -10.69
N ASP A 294 -14.23 -9.36 -10.85
CA ASP A 294 -14.71 -9.96 -12.11
C ASP A 294 -15.21 -8.91 -13.10
N VAL A 295 -15.49 -7.69 -12.62
CA VAL A 295 -16.07 -6.59 -13.43
C VAL A 295 -15.12 -5.42 -13.62
N VAL A 296 -13.90 -5.50 -13.05
CA VAL A 296 -12.88 -4.44 -13.07
C VAL A 296 -11.68 -4.85 -13.90
N MET A 297 -11.14 -3.88 -14.64
CA MET A 297 -9.87 -4.04 -15.37
C MET A 297 -8.68 -3.85 -14.44
N VAL A 298 -8.79 -2.96 -13.45
CA VAL A 298 -7.75 -2.69 -12.48
C VAL A 298 -8.37 -2.58 -11.09
N LEU A 299 -7.85 -3.38 -10.15
CA LEU A 299 -8.10 -3.27 -8.73
C LEU A 299 -6.75 -3.19 -8.03
N ARG A 300 -6.44 -2.05 -7.41
CA ARG A 300 -5.15 -1.87 -6.75
C ARG A 300 -5.25 -0.94 -5.55
N SER A 301 -4.39 -1.19 -4.56
CA SER A 301 -3.99 -0.17 -3.59
C SER A 301 -2.58 0.32 -3.90
N LYS A 302 -2.29 1.57 -3.50
CA LYS A 302 -0.96 2.19 -3.54
C LYS A 302 -0.78 3.20 -2.42
N ASN A 303 0.47 3.45 -2.05
CA ASN A 303 0.84 4.60 -1.23
C ASN A 303 0.53 5.94 -1.95
N SER A 304 -0.04 6.92 -1.25
CA SER A 304 -0.27 8.28 -1.77
C SER A 304 0.32 9.33 -0.82
N GLY A 305 1.57 9.10 -0.42
CA GLY A 305 2.31 9.92 0.53
C GLY A 305 2.30 9.33 1.95
N PRO A 306 3.03 9.97 2.89
CA PRO A 306 3.39 9.34 4.15
C PRO A 306 2.21 8.97 5.04
N TYR A 307 1.04 9.57 4.85
CA TYR A 307 -0.11 9.39 5.74
C TYR A 307 -1.34 8.82 5.03
N LYS A 308 -1.24 8.43 3.74
CA LYS A 308 -2.42 8.11 2.93
C LYS A 308 -2.22 6.84 2.13
N LEU A 309 -3.21 5.96 2.20
CA LEU A 309 -3.34 4.77 1.39
C LEU A 309 -4.52 4.96 0.44
N MET A 310 -4.31 4.73 -0.85
CA MET A 310 -5.33 4.91 -1.88
C MET A 310 -5.69 3.59 -2.54
N PHE A 311 -6.93 3.51 -3.03
CA PHE A 311 -7.46 2.38 -3.76
C PHE A 311 -8.05 2.89 -5.07
N ASP A 312 -7.61 2.29 -6.18
CA ASP A 312 -8.13 2.55 -7.51
C ASP A 312 -8.87 1.32 -8.01
N VAL A 313 -10.11 1.55 -8.45
CA VAL A 313 -10.95 0.58 -9.14
C VAL A 313 -11.26 1.16 -10.51
N ILE A 314 -10.84 0.50 -11.59
CA ILE A 314 -11.07 0.97 -12.96
C ILE A 314 -11.86 -0.11 -13.70
N PHE A 315 -13.00 0.28 -14.27
CA PHE A 315 -13.90 -0.60 -14.99
C PHE A 315 -13.52 -0.65 -16.47
N LEU A 316 -13.77 -1.81 -17.09
CA LEU A 316 -13.44 -2.02 -18.49
C LEU A 316 -14.33 -1.19 -19.43
N ASN A 317 -15.61 -1.07 -19.10
CA ASN A 317 -16.62 -0.42 -19.91
C ASN A 317 -17.57 0.43 -19.02
N GLU A 318 -18.31 1.32 -19.68
CA GLU A 318 -19.25 2.22 -19.01
C GLU A 318 -20.42 1.45 -18.37
N GLU A 319 -20.84 0.32 -18.95
CA GLU A 319 -21.93 -0.51 -18.43
C GLU A 319 -21.61 -1.06 -17.03
N ASN A 320 -20.45 -1.70 -16.86
CA ASN A 320 -19.98 -2.20 -15.56
C ASN A 320 -19.83 -1.06 -14.54
N PHE A 321 -19.31 0.09 -14.98
CA PHE A 321 -19.17 1.26 -14.13
C PHE A 321 -20.52 1.77 -13.63
N GLN A 322 -21.52 1.88 -14.52
CA GLN A 322 -22.85 2.35 -14.16
C GLN A 322 -23.58 1.34 -13.28
N GLU A 323 -23.48 0.03 -13.55
CA GLU A 323 -24.04 -1.02 -12.69
C GLU A 323 -23.48 -0.93 -11.26
N VAL A 324 -22.16 -0.86 -11.12
CA VAL A 324 -21.52 -0.78 -9.78
C VAL A 324 -21.83 0.55 -9.10
N LYS A 325 -21.89 1.66 -9.84
CA LYS A 325 -22.28 2.97 -9.30
C LYS A 325 -23.75 2.97 -8.82
N ASN A 326 -24.65 2.38 -9.59
CA ASN A 326 -26.09 2.33 -9.31
C ASN A 326 -26.43 1.29 -8.23
N SER A 327 -25.58 0.28 -8.03
CA SER A 327 -25.72 -0.69 -6.94
C SER A 327 -25.78 -0.04 -5.56
N GLY A 328 -25.17 1.15 -5.41
CA GLY A 328 -25.07 1.85 -4.14
C GLY A 328 -24.17 1.17 -3.10
N VAL A 329 -23.44 0.11 -3.46
CA VAL A 329 -22.53 -0.64 -2.59
C VAL A 329 -21.21 0.12 -2.31
N PRO A 330 -20.56 0.79 -3.28
CA PRO A 330 -19.30 1.50 -3.04
C PRO A 330 -19.55 2.89 -2.43
N LYS A 331 -20.08 2.91 -1.20
CA LYS A 331 -20.34 4.13 -0.43
C LYS A 331 -19.43 4.23 0.78
N LYS A 332 -19.17 5.48 1.18
CA LYS A 332 -18.34 5.82 2.34
C LYS A 332 -18.72 5.00 3.58
N ASP A 333 -20.01 4.92 3.91
CA ASP A 333 -20.49 4.23 5.12
C ASP A 333 -20.26 2.72 5.10
N ILE A 334 -20.31 2.10 3.91
CA ILE A 334 -20.04 0.67 3.74
C ILE A 334 -18.54 0.42 3.86
N LEU A 335 -17.72 1.22 3.18
CA LEU A 335 -16.26 1.09 3.25
C LEU A 335 -15.72 1.33 4.67
N VAL A 336 -16.29 2.29 5.40
CA VAL A 336 -15.97 2.54 6.83
C VAL A 336 -16.22 1.29 7.67
N LYS A 337 -17.34 0.58 7.43
CA LYS A 337 -17.65 -0.68 8.12
C LYS A 337 -16.73 -1.82 7.69
N VAL A 338 -16.51 -1.99 6.38
CA VAL A 338 -15.68 -3.06 5.81
C VAL A 338 -14.24 -2.98 6.34
N TYR A 339 -13.67 -1.78 6.36
CA TYR A 339 -12.31 -1.57 6.87
C TYR A 339 -12.25 -1.32 8.38
N GLY A 340 -13.37 -1.23 9.09
CA GLY A 340 -13.38 -0.97 10.54
C GLY A 340 -12.73 0.36 10.95
N VAL A 341 -12.71 1.36 10.05
CA VAL A 341 -12.10 2.67 10.29
C VAL A 341 -13.14 3.70 10.72
N LYS A 342 -12.72 4.82 11.29
CA LYS A 342 -13.64 5.92 11.60
C LYS A 342 -14.03 6.68 10.32
N PRO A 343 -15.24 7.26 10.20
CA PRO A 343 -15.67 8.00 9.01
C PRO A 343 -14.74 9.14 8.56
N GLU A 344 -14.08 9.80 9.50
CA GLU A 344 -13.09 10.86 9.25
C GLU A 344 -11.81 10.36 8.60
N MET A 345 -11.47 9.08 8.76
CA MET A 345 -10.29 8.48 8.14
C MET A 345 -10.49 8.19 6.66
N MET A 346 -11.74 8.20 6.17
CA MET A 346 -12.07 8.04 4.77
C MET A 346 -12.06 9.42 4.09
N LEU A 347 -10.89 9.79 3.57
CA LEU A 347 -10.55 11.14 3.05
C LEU A 347 -11.23 11.43 1.71
N THR A 348 -11.24 10.43 0.83
CA THR A 348 -11.83 10.52 -0.51
C THR A 348 -12.65 9.26 -0.74
N CYS A 349 -13.84 9.38 -1.34
CA CYS A 349 -14.65 8.26 -1.80
C CYS A 349 -15.55 8.76 -2.93
N LEU A 350 -15.13 8.60 -4.18
CA LEU A 350 -15.81 9.19 -5.31
C LEU A 350 -15.70 8.35 -6.58
N PHE A 351 -16.72 8.47 -7.41
CA PHE A 351 -16.71 7.97 -8.77
C PHE A 351 -16.16 9.04 -9.71
N PHE A 352 -15.33 8.62 -10.65
CA PHE A 352 -14.72 9.45 -11.69
C PHE A 352 -15.16 8.91 -13.06
N PRO A 353 -16.34 9.34 -13.56
CA PRO A 353 -16.94 8.82 -14.79
C PRO A 353 -16.06 9.00 -16.02
N GLN A 354 -15.25 10.06 -16.06
CA GLN A 354 -14.40 10.40 -17.20
C GLN A 354 -13.41 9.28 -17.56
N VAL A 355 -13.09 8.40 -16.60
CA VAL A 355 -12.20 7.26 -16.80
C VAL A 355 -12.81 5.93 -16.36
N HIS A 356 -14.13 5.89 -16.14
CA HIS A 356 -14.86 4.76 -15.56
C HIS A 356 -14.13 4.23 -14.31
N ALA A 357 -13.88 5.09 -13.32
CA ALA A 357 -13.16 4.70 -12.11
C ALA A 357 -13.94 4.99 -10.83
N PHE A 358 -13.71 4.18 -9.83
CA PHE A 358 -14.06 4.43 -8.45
C PHE A 358 -12.78 4.54 -7.63
N LYS A 359 -12.66 5.59 -6.84
CA LYS A 359 -11.46 5.86 -6.04
C LYS A 359 -11.85 6.19 -4.62
N PHE A 360 -11.17 5.54 -3.68
CA PHE A 360 -11.22 5.96 -2.29
C PHE A 360 -9.83 6.04 -1.68
N THR A 361 -9.70 6.81 -0.62
CA THR A 361 -8.42 7.04 0.07
C THR A 361 -8.67 7.06 1.56
N ILE A 362 -7.90 6.26 2.29
CA ILE A 362 -7.94 6.19 3.74
C ILE A 362 -6.66 6.79 4.33
N SER A 363 -6.78 7.38 5.52
CA SER A 363 -5.63 7.74 6.33
C SER A 363 -4.93 6.47 6.81
N ARG A 364 -3.60 6.45 6.76
CA ARG A 364 -2.81 5.38 7.41
C ARG A 364 -2.95 5.54 8.93
N MET A 365 -2.92 4.41 9.64
CA MET A 365 -2.88 4.39 11.11
C MET A 365 -1.54 4.92 11.64
N GLN A 366 -0.46 4.65 10.90
CA GLN A 366 0.88 5.14 11.21
C GLN A 366 1.55 5.73 9.95
N PRO A 367 2.52 6.64 10.13
CA PRO A 367 3.25 7.22 9.00
C PRO A 367 4.08 6.17 8.27
N ASN A 368 4.09 6.24 6.95
CA ASN A 368 4.91 5.40 6.09
C ASN A 368 6.38 5.41 6.52
N GLY A 369 6.93 4.22 6.80
CA GLY A 369 8.31 4.04 7.24
C GLY A 369 8.53 4.20 8.75
N SER A 370 7.47 4.39 9.55
CA SER A 370 7.57 4.37 11.02
C SER A 370 8.00 3.01 11.56
N PHE A 371 8.28 2.95 12.85
CA PHE A 371 8.51 1.69 13.57
C PHE A 371 7.24 0.83 13.54
N GLY A 372 7.37 -0.46 13.25
CA GLY A 372 6.21 -1.36 13.13
C GLY A 372 5.32 -1.09 11.91
N GLU A 373 5.81 -0.43 10.86
CA GLU A 373 5.10 -0.29 9.58
C GLU A 373 4.99 -1.65 8.86
N THR A 374 3.80 -1.96 8.33
CA THR A 374 3.47 -3.28 7.77
C THR A 374 3.64 -3.34 6.25
N ASP A 375 3.39 -2.21 5.56
CA ASP A 375 3.31 -2.18 4.11
C ASP A 375 3.68 -0.80 3.58
N MET A 376 4.98 -0.60 3.38
CA MET A 376 5.48 0.69 2.89
C MET A 376 4.95 1.06 1.50
N HIS A 377 4.61 0.08 0.67
CA HIS A 377 4.19 0.28 -0.70
C HIS A 377 2.68 0.44 -0.85
N GLY A 378 1.92 0.03 0.17
CA GLY A 378 0.47 0.06 0.15
C GLY A 378 -0.09 -0.91 -0.89
N LEU A 379 0.38 -2.15 -0.93
CA LEU A 379 0.02 -3.22 -1.88
C LEU A 379 -0.98 -4.23 -1.29
N ILE A 380 -1.85 -3.77 -0.42
CA ILE A 380 -3.02 -4.52 0.05
C ILE A 380 -3.98 -4.74 -1.14
N CYS A 381 -3.86 -5.87 -1.83
CA CYS A 381 -4.77 -6.21 -2.92
C CYS A 381 -5.78 -7.27 -2.48
N ASN A 382 -6.79 -6.83 -1.73
CA ASN A 382 -8.13 -7.41 -1.74
C ASN A 382 -9.13 -6.35 -1.25
N ILE A 383 -10.21 -6.11 -2.00
CA ILE A 383 -11.31 -5.24 -1.59
C ILE A 383 -12.55 -6.14 -1.51
N ASP A 384 -12.82 -6.70 -0.33
CA ASP A 384 -13.96 -7.59 -0.12
C ASP A 384 -15.25 -6.77 0.05
N LEU A 385 -15.73 -6.19 -1.05
CA LEU A 385 -17.02 -5.50 -1.14
C LEU A 385 -18.12 -6.51 -1.46
N LYS A 386 -18.63 -7.20 -0.44
CA LYS A 386 -19.82 -8.04 -0.58
C LYS A 386 -21.08 -7.21 -0.38
N ARG A 387 -22.08 -7.46 -1.22
CA ARG A 387 -23.45 -6.99 -0.99
C ARG A 387 -23.98 -7.74 0.23
N SER A 388 -24.11 -7.06 1.36
CA SER A 388 -24.96 -7.57 2.44
C SER A 388 -26.40 -7.43 1.96
N ASP A 389 -27.06 -8.56 1.76
CA ASP A 389 -28.48 -8.63 1.41
C ASP A 389 -29.37 -7.86 2.39
#